data_AF-A0A486XV98-F1
#
_entry.id   AF-A0A486XV98-F1
#
_cell.length_a   1.000
_cell.length_b   1.000
_cell.length_c   1.000
_cell.angle_alpha   90.00
_cell.angle_beta   90.00
_cell.angle_gamma   90.00
#
_symmetry.space_group_name_H-M   'P 1'
#
loop_
_entity.id
_entity.type
_entity.pdbx_description
1 polymer ?
#
loop_
_entity_poly.entity_id
_entity_poly.type
_entity_poly.pdbx_seq_one_letter_code
_entity_poly.pdbx_strand_id
1 'polypeptide(L)'
;MIIRSFQDIPEGKNNDVDFPPFSTDLGRGKGSTWDSLLQSKRILIISEAGTGKTYECRTQAKHLWANGEPAFFLELATLANEDVRGQLDGDEETRLDNWLTSQSEVATFFLDSVDELKLTKGSFEIALKRLKKCIKNQLHRARIIITTRPIPYDKKLVEEILPVPKTPITRSNEDTFALIAIGEYSKSKEHDSSIESPDWRFVALNPLSDELILQFSRIQGVSEPEVLLNELQRRNAQEFARRPQDLIELCADWCVHKRIRTHRDQVSTNVRIKLLPRKEGDEPAQLSVEKAIEGASRLALAVQMTRRLTIQYGSASDVGDEEVALDPTVILSDWQQNEIKALLERPIFGFASYGRVRFHHRSVAEYLAAERLVVLRSRGIPFQAIKRLLFAETKGKIIVRPSKRSIAGWLALRENRIFELLRDNEPAVLMNEGDPESLSQTQRNQVLRAFADCYGLGGWRGLQVPRIQVHRFATKELADEINRIWCNGVENPDVREVLLDLVEVGSIEACTDLAFNVVHNTEAPDVERVTAYFGMIRPAISA
;
A
#
# COMPACT_ATOMS: atom_id res chain seq x y z
N MET A 1 -25.17 3.55 3.70
CA MET A 1 -23.83 4.14 3.99
C MET A 1 -22.92 3.01 4.40
N ILE A 2 -21.73 2.90 3.82
CA ILE A 2 -20.75 1.89 4.23
C ILE A 2 -20.11 2.36 5.52
N ILE A 3 -20.21 1.56 6.59
CA ILE A 3 -19.59 1.89 7.87
C ILE A 3 -18.15 1.37 7.86
N ARG A 4 -17.18 2.29 7.92
CA ARG A 4 -15.76 1.95 8.04
C ARG A 4 -15.39 1.83 9.52
N SER A 5 -14.33 1.07 9.77
CA SER A 5 -13.76 0.90 11.10
C SER A 5 -12.30 1.31 11.12
N PHE A 6 -11.84 1.68 12.31
CA PHE A 6 -10.50 2.17 12.57
C PHE A 6 -9.74 1.20 13.46
N GLN A 7 -8.41 1.20 13.37
CA GLN A 7 -7.55 0.45 14.28
C GLN A 7 -6.52 1.39 14.90
N ASP A 8 -6.40 1.34 16.22
CA ASP A 8 -5.37 2.06 16.96
C ASP A 8 -3.97 1.55 16.58
N ILE A 9 -3.05 2.48 16.31
CA ILE A 9 -1.65 2.22 16.02
C ILE A 9 -0.87 2.35 17.34
N PRO A 10 -0.21 1.27 17.83
CA PRO A 10 0.58 1.33 19.05
C PRO A 10 1.70 2.37 18.97
N GLU A 11 1.91 3.12 20.05
CA GLU A 11 3.05 4.04 20.15
C GLU A 11 4.38 3.26 20.05
N GLY A 12 5.23 3.63 19.09
CA GLY A 12 6.55 3.00 18.86
C GLY A 12 6.71 2.26 17.54
N LYS A 13 5.63 1.88 16.84
CA LYS A 13 5.69 1.30 15.46
C LYS A 13 5.75 2.36 14.34
N ASN A 14 5.96 3.63 14.70
CA ASN A 14 5.90 4.79 13.79
C ASN A 14 7.24 5.13 13.10
N ASN A 15 8.30 4.35 13.33
CA ASN A 15 9.67 4.69 12.92
C ASN A 15 10.17 3.94 11.67
N ASP A 16 9.45 2.95 11.16
CA ASP A 16 9.88 2.24 9.96
C ASP A 16 9.44 3.01 8.71
N VAL A 17 10.44 3.63 8.07
CA VAL A 17 10.35 4.35 6.79
C VAL A 17 9.91 3.42 5.65
N ASP A 18 10.14 2.12 5.82
CA ASP A 18 9.44 1.07 5.09
C ASP A 18 8.13 0.78 5.81
N PHE A 19 7.09 1.56 5.53
CA PHE A 19 5.72 1.12 5.84
C PHE A 19 5.48 -0.20 5.11
N PRO A 20 5.47 -1.36 5.79
CA PRO A 20 5.05 -2.59 5.14
C PRO A 20 3.59 -2.36 4.72
N PRO A 21 3.06 -3.08 3.71
CA PRO A 21 1.63 -3.10 3.52
C PRO A 21 1.00 -3.57 4.82
N PHE A 22 0.50 -2.61 5.59
CA PHE A 22 -0.23 -2.77 6.85
C PHE A 22 -1.44 -3.73 6.68
N SER A 23 -1.78 -4.06 5.44
CA SER A 23 -2.74 -5.06 4.99
C SER A 23 -2.65 -6.42 5.70
N THR A 24 -1.47 -6.93 6.05
CA THR A 24 -1.36 -8.29 6.60
C THR A 24 -1.72 -8.44 8.08
N ASP A 25 -1.67 -7.37 8.89
CA ASP A 25 -1.98 -7.42 10.33
C ASP A 25 -3.26 -6.63 10.72
N LEU A 26 -3.75 -5.73 9.86
CA LEU A 26 -5.04 -5.05 10.06
C LEU A 26 -6.21 -5.96 9.64
N GLY A 27 -6.57 -6.90 10.51
CA GLY A 27 -7.75 -7.73 10.31
C GLY A 27 -8.20 -8.57 11.51
N ARG A 28 -7.42 -8.58 12.60
CA ARG A 28 -7.67 -9.46 13.76
C ARG A 28 -8.33 -8.78 14.97
N GLY A 29 -8.63 -7.49 14.92
CA GLY A 29 -9.28 -6.74 16.02
C GLY A 29 -10.66 -6.18 15.65
N LYS A 30 -11.58 -6.10 16.64
CA LYS A 30 -12.80 -5.29 16.50
C LYS A 30 -12.37 -3.82 16.38
N GLY A 31 -12.43 -3.26 15.18
CA GLY A 31 -12.07 -1.87 14.94
C GLY A 31 -13.03 -0.88 15.63
N SER A 32 -12.52 0.30 15.96
CA SER A 32 -13.29 1.42 16.53
C SER A 32 -14.20 2.03 15.47
N THR A 33 -15.38 2.52 15.85
CA THR A 33 -16.26 3.31 14.99
C THR A 33 -15.97 4.80 15.13
N TRP A 34 -16.55 5.64 14.25
CA TRP A 34 -16.51 7.09 14.41
C TRP A 34 -17.00 7.55 15.80
N ASP A 35 -18.07 6.94 16.33
CA ASP A 35 -18.59 7.31 17.65
C ASP A 35 -17.57 7.11 18.78
N SER A 36 -16.81 6.01 18.74
CA SER A 36 -15.71 5.80 19.69
C SER A 36 -14.54 6.74 19.43
N LEU A 37 -14.23 7.02 18.17
CA LEU A 37 -13.11 7.87 17.80
C LEU A 37 -13.34 9.32 18.27
N LEU A 38 -14.56 9.82 18.10
CA LEU A 38 -14.96 11.18 18.50
C LEU A 38 -14.99 11.39 20.02
N GLN A 39 -14.81 10.36 20.85
CA GLN A 39 -14.62 10.55 22.29
C GLN A 39 -13.24 11.16 22.62
N SER A 40 -12.25 11.01 21.72
CA SER A 40 -10.93 11.61 21.85
C SER A 40 -10.90 13.06 21.33
N LYS A 41 -9.97 13.87 21.84
CA LYS A 41 -9.82 15.28 21.49
C LYS A 41 -8.86 15.51 20.34
N ARG A 42 -7.85 14.66 20.17
CA ARG A 42 -6.87 14.72 19.11
C ARG A 42 -6.76 13.38 18.42
N ILE A 43 -7.05 13.36 17.13
CA ILE A 43 -7.12 12.14 16.34
C ILE A 43 -6.25 12.34 15.10
N LEU A 44 -5.25 11.49 14.93
CA LEU A 44 -4.46 11.45 13.71
C LEU A 44 -4.83 10.18 12.94
N ILE A 45 -5.36 10.35 11.74
CA ILE A 45 -5.73 9.26 10.84
C ILE A 45 -4.62 9.08 9.81
N ILE A 46 -3.86 8.01 9.99
CA ILE A 46 -2.74 7.59 9.16
C ILE A 46 -3.22 6.47 8.25
N SER A 47 -3.19 6.67 6.94
CA SER A 47 -3.43 5.59 6.00
C SER A 47 -2.81 5.91 4.64
N GLU A 48 -2.57 4.88 3.83
CA GLU A 48 -2.10 5.05 2.47
C GLU A 48 -3.08 5.86 1.59
N ALA A 49 -2.59 6.35 0.44
CA ALA A 49 -3.47 6.96 -0.54
C ALA A 49 -4.51 5.93 -1.04
N GLY A 50 -5.71 6.39 -1.39
CA GLY A 50 -6.78 5.52 -1.89
C GLY A 50 -7.56 4.71 -0.84
N THR A 51 -7.24 4.85 0.46
CA THR A 51 -7.97 4.16 1.54
C THR A 51 -9.30 4.81 1.93
N GLY A 52 -9.59 6.02 1.43
CA GLY A 52 -10.85 6.74 1.63
C GLY A 52 -10.84 7.83 2.72
N LYS A 53 -9.67 8.20 3.29
CA LYS A 53 -9.56 9.20 4.39
C LYS A 53 -10.39 10.47 4.17
N THR A 54 -10.16 11.17 3.06
CA THR A 54 -10.86 12.41 2.72
C THR A 54 -12.38 12.19 2.61
N TYR A 55 -12.81 11.08 2.01
CA TYR A 55 -14.23 10.75 1.88
C TYR A 55 -14.86 10.52 3.25
N GLU A 56 -14.21 9.76 4.13
CA GLU A 56 -14.68 9.47 5.48
C GLU A 56 -14.78 10.76 6.31
N CYS A 57 -13.75 11.61 6.31
CA CYS A 57 -13.76 12.87 7.05
C CYS A 57 -14.83 13.85 6.52
N ARG A 58 -14.98 13.99 5.20
CA ARG A 58 -16.04 14.84 4.62
C ARG A 58 -17.44 14.33 4.96
N THR A 59 -17.65 13.03 4.89
CA THR A 59 -18.95 12.43 5.19
C THR A 59 -19.29 12.59 6.67
N GLN A 60 -18.31 12.38 7.56
CA GLN A 60 -18.52 12.58 8.99
C GLN A 60 -18.77 14.05 9.35
N ALA A 61 -18.04 14.99 8.73
CA ALA A 61 -18.29 16.42 8.93
C ALA A 61 -19.72 16.80 8.57
N LYS A 62 -20.22 16.31 7.42
CA LYS A 62 -21.62 16.53 6.99
C LYS A 62 -22.63 15.91 7.95
N HIS A 63 -22.35 14.71 8.48
CA HIS A 63 -23.21 14.05 9.44
C HIS A 63 -23.31 14.84 10.76
N LEU A 64 -22.19 15.29 11.31
CA LEU A 64 -22.17 16.12 12.53
C LEU A 64 -22.90 17.45 12.31
N TRP A 65 -22.66 18.09 11.15
CA TRP A 65 -23.34 19.33 10.79
C TRP A 65 -24.86 19.16 10.70
N ALA A 66 -25.34 18.07 10.09
CA ALA A 66 -26.77 17.75 9.99
C ALA A 66 -27.41 17.51 11.37
N ASN A 67 -26.64 17.04 12.34
CA ASN A 67 -27.07 16.87 13.74
C ASN A 67 -26.99 18.18 14.55
N GLY A 68 -26.59 19.30 13.93
CA GLY A 68 -26.48 20.61 14.58
C GLY A 68 -25.17 20.82 15.35
N GLU A 69 -24.23 19.87 15.29
CA GLU A 69 -22.91 20.01 15.92
C GLU A 69 -21.99 20.89 15.08
N PRO A 70 -21.18 21.78 15.70
CA PRO A 70 -20.17 22.55 14.97
C PRO A 70 -19.09 21.63 14.40
N ALA A 71 -19.07 21.46 13.08
CA ALA A 71 -18.10 20.62 12.38
C ALA A 71 -17.60 21.33 11.13
N PHE A 72 -16.27 21.42 10.97
CA PHE A 72 -15.62 22.19 9.90
C PHE A 72 -14.61 21.31 9.18
N PHE A 73 -14.66 21.29 7.84
CA PHE A 73 -13.69 20.58 7.01
C PHE A 73 -12.76 21.59 6.33
N LEU A 74 -11.46 21.52 6.62
CA LEU A 74 -10.45 22.47 6.16
C LEU A 74 -9.34 21.74 5.43
N GLU A 75 -8.89 22.29 4.30
CA GLU A 75 -7.73 21.78 3.57
C GLU A 75 -6.44 22.39 4.13
N LEU A 76 -5.50 21.55 4.54
CA LEU A 76 -4.24 21.98 5.12
C LEU A 76 -3.41 22.84 4.15
N ALA A 77 -3.40 22.48 2.86
CA ALA A 77 -2.69 23.24 1.83
C ALA A 77 -3.26 24.66 1.64
N THR A 78 -4.58 24.79 1.71
CA THR A 78 -5.27 26.09 1.64
C THR A 78 -5.04 26.89 2.92
N LEU A 79 -5.09 26.26 4.10
CA LEU A 79 -4.80 26.91 5.40
C LEU A 79 -3.37 27.47 5.48
N ALA A 80 -2.43 26.93 4.71
CA ALA A 80 -1.09 27.46 4.65
C ALA A 80 -1.01 28.83 3.95
N ASN A 81 -1.94 29.13 3.05
CA ASN A 81 -1.96 30.35 2.23
C ASN A 81 -3.06 31.34 2.67
N GLU A 82 -4.21 30.84 3.13
CA GLU A 82 -5.35 31.61 3.61
C GLU A 82 -5.68 31.35 5.10
N ASP A 83 -6.37 32.29 5.75
CA ASP A 83 -6.88 32.11 7.12
C ASP A 83 -8.10 31.15 7.13
N VAL A 84 -8.44 30.60 8.30
CA VAL A 84 -9.54 29.61 8.46
C VAL A 84 -10.85 30.08 7.81
N ARG A 85 -11.23 31.33 8.01
CA ARG A 85 -12.46 31.92 7.47
C ARG A 85 -12.52 31.96 5.95
N GLY A 86 -11.39 32.06 5.27
CA GLY A 86 -11.35 32.10 3.80
C GLY A 86 -11.87 30.82 3.14
N GLN A 87 -11.93 29.71 3.88
CA GLN A 87 -12.43 28.42 3.42
C GLN A 87 -13.88 28.13 3.82
N LEU A 88 -14.48 28.96 4.66
CA LEU A 88 -15.82 28.74 5.19
C LEU A 88 -16.85 29.51 4.38
N ASP A 89 -18.04 28.93 4.21
CA ASP A 89 -19.20 29.67 3.74
C ASP A 89 -19.86 30.50 4.87
N GLY A 90 -20.88 31.30 4.53
CA GLY A 90 -21.52 32.20 5.51
C GLY A 90 -22.22 31.47 6.67
N ASP A 91 -22.75 30.27 6.44
CA ASP A 91 -23.41 29.47 7.48
C ASP A 91 -22.35 28.85 8.41
N GLU A 92 -21.25 28.37 7.83
CA GLU A 92 -20.07 27.89 8.55
C GLU A 92 -19.42 28.99 9.40
N GLU A 93 -19.23 30.20 8.86
CA GLU A 93 -18.72 31.33 9.63
C GLU A 93 -19.63 31.69 10.81
N THR A 94 -20.94 31.74 10.58
CA THR A 94 -21.91 32.06 11.63
C THR A 94 -21.88 31.01 12.74
N ARG A 95 -21.81 29.72 12.39
CA ARG A 95 -21.73 28.64 13.38
C ARG A 95 -20.38 28.64 14.11
N LEU A 96 -19.28 28.99 13.44
CA LEU A 96 -17.98 29.18 14.09
C LEU A 96 -18.03 30.30 15.14
N ASP A 97 -18.67 31.43 14.82
CA ASP A 97 -18.82 32.54 15.75
C ASP A 97 -19.69 32.20 16.96
N ASN A 98 -20.78 31.46 16.75
CA ASN A 98 -21.59 30.92 17.83
C ASN A 98 -20.80 29.97 18.74
N TRP A 99 -20.00 29.07 18.15
CA TRP A 99 -19.18 28.16 18.95
C TRP A 99 -18.06 28.87 19.74
N LEU A 100 -17.45 29.91 19.16
CA LEU A 100 -16.39 30.70 19.81
C LEU A 100 -16.90 31.42 21.06
N THR A 101 -18.16 31.85 21.04
CA THR A 101 -18.85 32.53 22.15
C THR A 101 -19.55 31.58 23.11
N SER A 102 -19.87 30.36 22.68
CA SER A 102 -20.41 29.29 23.51
C SER A 102 -19.46 28.90 24.65
N GLN A 103 -20.03 28.48 25.78
CA GLN A 103 -19.27 28.06 26.97
C GLN A 103 -19.09 26.53 27.05
N SER A 104 -19.95 25.75 26.40
CA SER A 104 -20.01 24.30 26.58
C SER A 104 -19.92 23.50 25.29
N GLU A 105 -20.21 24.09 24.12
CA GLU A 105 -20.22 23.35 22.87
C GLU A 105 -18.81 22.89 22.46
N VAL A 106 -18.72 21.69 21.89
CA VAL A 106 -17.49 21.15 21.33
C VAL A 106 -17.55 21.28 19.81
N ALA A 107 -16.50 21.82 19.19
CA ALA A 107 -16.38 21.87 17.74
C ALA A 107 -15.42 20.81 17.23
N THR A 108 -15.73 20.22 16.09
CA THR A 108 -14.88 19.25 15.41
C THR A 108 -14.25 19.86 14.17
N PHE A 109 -12.92 19.93 14.14
CA PHE A 109 -12.15 20.40 12.99
C PHE A 109 -11.49 19.21 12.29
N PHE A 110 -11.86 18.97 11.05
CA PHE A 110 -11.22 18.01 10.16
C PHE A 110 -10.20 18.75 9.30
N LEU A 111 -8.92 18.41 9.46
CA LEU A 111 -7.80 18.98 8.70
C LEU A 111 -7.31 17.93 7.71
N ASP A 112 -7.59 18.13 6.42
CA ASP A 112 -7.29 17.15 5.38
C ASP A 112 -6.11 17.58 4.51
N SER A 113 -5.16 16.65 4.34
CA SER A 113 -4.05 16.82 3.40
C SER A 113 -4.42 16.21 2.04
N VAL A 114 -5.40 16.80 1.35
CA VAL A 114 -5.94 16.31 0.06
C VAL A 114 -4.81 16.12 -0.97
N ASP A 115 -3.90 17.09 -1.06
CA ASP A 115 -2.75 17.04 -1.96
C ASP A 115 -1.44 17.31 -1.19
N GLU A 116 -0.82 16.23 -0.72
CA GLU A 116 0.38 16.33 0.13
C GLU A 116 1.59 16.90 -0.62
N LEU A 117 1.57 16.93 -1.96
CA LEU A 117 2.61 17.57 -2.76
C LEU A 117 2.59 19.09 -2.66
N LYS A 118 1.45 19.68 -2.26
CA LYS A 118 1.32 21.13 -2.05
C LYS A 118 1.79 21.56 -0.65
N LEU A 119 2.11 20.62 0.23
CA LEU A 119 2.60 20.90 1.58
C LEU A 119 4.12 20.75 1.68
N THR A 120 4.73 21.64 2.45
CA THR A 120 6.12 21.64 2.94
C THR A 120 6.10 21.60 4.47
N LYS A 121 7.25 21.37 5.11
CA LYS A 121 7.34 21.42 6.59
C LYS A 121 6.85 22.77 7.12
N GLY A 122 7.35 23.86 6.53
CA GLY A 122 6.97 25.22 6.91
C GLY A 122 5.49 25.52 6.65
N SER A 123 4.94 25.12 5.49
CA SER A 123 3.54 25.40 5.18
C SER A 123 2.57 24.59 6.06
N PHE A 124 2.92 23.37 6.43
CA PHE A 124 2.17 22.57 7.40
C PHE A 124 2.16 23.23 8.79
N GLU A 125 3.33 23.71 9.25
CA GLU A 125 3.44 24.46 10.50
C GLU A 125 2.56 25.72 10.51
N ILE A 126 2.59 26.49 9.42
CA ILE A 126 1.78 27.71 9.26
C ILE A 126 0.28 27.38 9.33
N ALA A 127 -0.16 26.32 8.66
CA ALA A 127 -1.56 25.89 8.68
C ALA A 127 -2.06 25.59 10.12
N LEU A 128 -1.27 24.83 10.90
CA LEU A 128 -1.61 24.53 12.31
C LEU A 128 -1.63 25.78 13.17
N LYS A 129 -0.65 26.69 13.00
CA LYS A 129 -0.59 27.97 13.72
C LYS A 129 -1.79 28.87 13.43
N ARG A 130 -2.26 28.90 12.18
CA ARG A 130 -3.45 29.68 11.79
C ARG A 130 -4.73 29.14 12.39
N LEU A 131 -4.91 27.82 12.42
CA LEU A 131 -6.03 27.20 13.14
C LEU A 131 -5.99 27.60 14.61
N LYS A 132 -4.83 27.43 15.27
CA LYS A 132 -4.64 27.80 16.68
C LYS A 132 -5.00 29.27 16.94
N LYS A 133 -4.56 30.17 16.06
CA LYS A 133 -4.87 31.61 16.14
C LYS A 133 -6.38 31.87 16.03
N CYS A 134 -7.07 31.16 15.14
CA CYS A 134 -8.51 31.30 14.95
C CYS A 134 -9.31 30.85 16.18
N ILE A 135 -8.97 29.68 16.74
CA ILE A 135 -9.70 29.11 17.90
C ILE A 135 -9.27 29.71 19.25
N LYS A 136 -8.21 30.54 19.27
CA LYS A 136 -7.72 31.26 20.46
C LYS A 136 -7.50 30.31 21.66
N ASN A 137 -8.15 30.58 22.79
CA ASN A 137 -8.03 29.79 24.03
C ASN A 137 -9.04 28.63 24.12
N GLN A 138 -9.78 28.34 23.04
CA GLN A 138 -10.83 27.31 23.00
C GLN A 138 -10.32 25.91 22.68
N LEU A 139 -9.00 25.67 22.73
CA LEU A 139 -8.37 24.36 22.46
C LEU A 139 -8.93 23.19 23.30
N HIS A 140 -9.48 23.48 24.47
CA HIS A 140 -10.10 22.50 25.37
C HIS A 140 -11.47 22.01 24.88
N ARG A 141 -12.18 22.82 24.07
CA ARG A 141 -13.47 22.49 23.42
C ARG A 141 -13.31 22.17 21.94
N ALA A 142 -12.08 22.15 21.42
CA ALA A 142 -11.80 21.77 20.04
C ALA A 142 -11.45 20.29 19.99
N ARG A 143 -12.19 19.52 19.20
CA ARG A 143 -11.79 18.20 18.72
C ARG A 143 -11.09 18.39 17.37
N ILE A 144 -9.90 17.85 17.22
CA ILE A 144 -9.08 18.04 16.01
C ILE A 144 -8.76 16.67 15.43
N ILE A 145 -9.16 16.47 14.18
CA ILE A 145 -8.95 15.26 13.39
C ILE A 145 -8.06 15.65 12.23
N ILE A 146 -6.89 15.02 12.10
CA ILE A 146 -5.93 15.32 11.05
C ILE A 146 -5.71 14.08 10.22
N THR A 147 -5.96 14.16 8.91
CA THR A 147 -5.53 13.15 7.96
C THR A 147 -4.18 13.61 7.39
N THR A 148 -3.12 13.24 8.10
CA THR A 148 -1.75 13.45 7.63
C THR A 148 -1.05 12.11 7.39
N ARG A 149 0.08 12.17 6.70
CA ARG A 149 0.97 11.03 6.55
C ARG A 149 1.75 10.79 7.85
N PRO A 150 2.16 9.54 8.10
CA PRO A 150 2.82 9.16 9.34
C PRO A 150 4.29 9.55 9.34
N ILE A 151 4.57 10.85 9.42
CA ILE A 151 5.94 11.31 9.67
C ILE A 151 6.03 11.67 11.15
N PRO A 152 7.03 11.15 11.89
CA PRO A 152 7.26 11.51 13.29
C PRO A 152 7.35 13.03 13.53
N TYR A 153 7.84 13.78 12.54
CA TYR A 153 7.89 15.24 12.55
C TYR A 153 6.47 15.86 12.68
N ASP A 154 5.52 15.44 11.85
CA ASP A 154 4.16 15.98 11.86
C ASP A 154 3.46 15.70 13.20
N LYS A 155 3.63 14.48 13.74
CA LYS A 155 3.09 14.12 15.07
C LYS A 155 3.57 15.09 16.15
N LYS A 156 4.89 15.27 16.26
CA LYS A 156 5.49 16.18 17.25
C LYS A 156 4.98 17.61 17.09
N LEU A 157 4.88 18.07 15.85
CA LEU A 157 4.44 19.44 15.57
C LEU A 157 2.96 19.67 15.95
N VAL A 158 2.10 18.67 15.70
CA VAL A 158 0.70 18.73 16.13
C VAL A 158 0.59 18.73 17.66
N GLU A 159 1.38 17.90 18.35
CA GLU A 159 1.43 17.88 19.82
C GLU A 159 1.88 19.22 20.42
N GLU A 160 2.88 19.87 19.81
CA GLU A 160 3.41 21.16 20.25
C GLU A 160 2.43 22.32 19.99
N ILE A 161 1.87 22.40 18.79
CA ILE A 161 1.05 23.54 18.37
C ILE A 161 -0.38 23.41 18.90
N LEU A 162 -0.95 22.21 18.87
CA LEU A 162 -2.34 21.93 19.21
C LEU A 162 -2.45 20.98 20.42
N PRO A 163 -1.87 21.31 21.58
CA PRO A 163 -1.92 20.45 22.76
C PRO A 163 -3.36 20.28 23.24
N VAL A 164 -3.60 19.23 24.01
CA VAL A 164 -4.81 19.10 24.84
C VAL A 164 -4.54 19.85 26.16
N PRO A 165 -5.25 20.97 26.44
CA PRO A 165 -5.07 21.67 27.70
C PRO A 165 -5.46 20.75 28.87
N LYS A 166 -4.61 20.68 29.90
CA LYS A 166 -4.95 19.99 31.14
C LYS A 166 -6.03 20.80 31.85
N THR A 167 -7.18 20.20 32.09
CA THR A 167 -8.21 20.82 32.91
C THR A 167 -7.66 20.94 34.34
N PRO A 168 -7.56 22.15 34.93
CA PRO A 168 -7.30 22.24 36.36
C PRO A 168 -8.52 21.61 37.05
N ILE A 169 -8.28 20.54 37.79
CA ILE A 169 -9.32 19.94 38.60
C ILE A 169 -9.60 20.94 39.72
N THR A 170 -10.62 21.78 39.56
CA THR A 170 -11.15 22.59 40.66
C THR A 170 -11.90 21.63 41.58
N ARG A 171 -11.15 20.89 42.40
CA ARG A 171 -11.71 20.13 43.51
C ARG A 171 -12.34 21.14 44.46
N SER A 172 -13.62 20.96 44.76
CA SER A 172 -14.24 21.74 45.82
C SER A 172 -13.50 21.44 47.13
N ASN A 173 -13.41 22.43 48.02
CA ASN A 173 -12.78 22.22 49.34
C ASN A 173 -13.51 21.15 50.16
N GLU A 174 -14.78 20.86 49.84
CA GLU A 174 -15.59 19.83 50.50
C GLU A 174 -15.11 18.41 50.18
N ASP A 175 -14.74 18.13 48.92
CA ASP A 175 -14.17 16.83 48.51
C ASP A 175 -12.81 16.55 49.16
N THR A 176 -12.04 17.62 49.38
CA THR A 176 -10.73 17.55 50.04
C THR A 176 -10.88 17.26 51.53
N PHE A 177 -11.90 17.81 52.19
CA PHE A 177 -12.22 17.54 53.59
C PHE A 177 -12.74 16.10 53.80
N ALA A 178 -13.57 15.58 52.89
CA ALA A 178 -14.05 14.20 52.94
C ALA A 178 -12.91 13.17 52.85
N LEU A 179 -11.92 13.41 51.97
CA LEU A 179 -10.76 12.52 51.81
C LEU A 179 -9.80 12.56 53.00
N ILE A 180 -9.63 13.73 53.65
CA ILE A 180 -8.80 13.85 54.86
C ILE A 180 -9.44 13.15 56.06
N ALA A 181 -10.77 13.14 56.16
CA ALA A 181 -11.51 12.45 57.22
C ALA A 181 -11.47 10.90 57.09
N ILE A 182 -11.21 10.37 55.90
CA ILE A 182 -11.20 8.92 55.62
C ILE A 182 -9.77 8.32 55.74
N GLY A 183 -8.74 9.14 55.97
CA GLY A 183 -7.42 8.65 56.37
C GLY A 183 -6.65 7.85 55.31
N GLU A 184 -6.95 8.04 54.02
CA GLU A 184 -6.20 7.41 52.93
C GLU A 184 -5.28 8.42 52.23
N TYR A 185 -4.27 8.89 52.97
CA TYR A 185 -3.13 9.59 52.40
C TYR A 185 -1.92 8.67 52.38
N SER A 186 -2.00 7.53 51.68
CA SER A 186 -0.85 6.73 51.22
C SER A 186 -1.30 5.53 50.39
N LYS A 187 -0.83 5.46 49.14
CA LYS A 187 -0.87 4.32 48.19
C LYS A 187 -2.21 4.06 47.46
N SER A 188 -2.44 4.80 46.37
CA SER A 188 -3.27 4.34 45.25
C SER A 188 -2.97 5.15 43.98
N LYS A 189 -1.79 4.91 43.40
CA LYS A 189 -1.57 5.09 41.95
C LYS A 189 -1.49 3.69 41.34
N GLU A 190 -2.62 3.01 41.29
CA GLU A 190 -2.84 1.84 40.43
C GLU A 190 -4.29 1.40 40.68
N HIS A 191 -5.05 1.28 39.60
CA HIS A 191 -6.45 0.87 39.54
C HIS A 191 -7.50 1.87 40.06
N ASP A 192 -7.79 2.86 39.22
CA ASP A 192 -9.19 3.24 39.03
C ASP A 192 -9.50 3.23 37.53
N SER A 193 -10.13 2.15 37.07
CA SER A 193 -10.58 1.96 35.70
C SER A 193 -11.98 2.53 35.55
N SER A 194 -12.09 3.85 35.47
CA SER A 194 -13.16 4.47 34.70
C SER A 194 -12.71 4.56 33.24
N ILE A 195 -13.59 4.14 32.34
CA ILE A 195 -13.34 4.04 30.90
C ILE A 195 -13.32 5.45 30.29
N GLU A 196 -12.26 6.22 30.54
CA GLU A 196 -12.02 7.47 29.80
C GLU A 196 -11.23 7.14 28.53
N SER A 197 -11.83 7.43 27.37
CA SER A 197 -11.13 7.35 26.08
C SER A 197 -9.91 8.26 26.09
N PRO A 198 -8.75 7.83 25.55
CA PRO A 198 -7.53 8.60 25.62
C PRO A 198 -7.70 9.95 24.89
N ASP A 199 -7.11 11.01 25.44
CA ASP A 199 -7.16 12.36 24.84
C ASP A 199 -6.59 12.38 23.41
N TRP A 200 -5.58 11.55 23.16
CA TRP A 200 -4.92 11.34 21.87
C TRP A 200 -5.20 9.95 21.31
N ARG A 201 -5.51 9.88 20.02
CA ARG A 201 -5.59 8.63 19.26
C ARG A 201 -4.85 8.73 17.93
N PHE A 202 -4.11 7.67 17.63
CA PHE A 202 -3.42 7.49 16.35
C PHE A 202 -4.03 6.25 15.72
N VAL A 203 -4.74 6.42 14.60
CA VAL A 203 -5.53 5.34 14.00
C VAL A 203 -5.25 5.19 12.51
N ALA A 204 -5.50 3.99 11.99
CA ALA A 204 -5.58 3.72 10.56
C ALA A 204 -6.99 3.25 10.18
N LEU A 205 -7.40 3.52 8.93
CA LEU A 205 -8.60 2.91 8.37
C LEU A 205 -8.35 1.41 8.11
N ASN A 206 -9.26 0.58 8.60
CA ASN A 206 -9.19 -0.85 8.32
C ASN A 206 -9.34 -1.13 6.81
N PRO A 207 -8.67 -2.17 6.30
CA PRO A 207 -8.95 -2.69 4.96
C PRO A 207 -10.45 -3.08 4.84
N LEU A 208 -10.99 -3.08 3.62
CA LEU A 208 -12.37 -3.51 3.36
C LEU A 208 -12.50 -5.00 3.69
N SER A 209 -13.47 -5.37 4.53
CA SER A 209 -13.83 -6.78 4.74
C SER A 209 -14.48 -7.37 3.50
N ASP A 210 -14.67 -8.69 3.47
CA ASP A 210 -15.32 -9.39 2.35
C ASP A 210 -16.75 -8.90 2.16
N GLU A 211 -17.47 -8.68 3.26
CA GLU A 211 -18.82 -8.11 3.24
C GLU A 211 -18.82 -6.69 2.66
N LEU A 212 -17.82 -5.88 3.04
CA LEU A 212 -17.67 -4.53 2.49
C LEU A 212 -17.30 -4.56 1.01
N ILE A 213 -16.45 -5.50 0.56
CA ILE A 213 -16.13 -5.68 -0.85
C ILE A 213 -17.40 -6.00 -1.65
N LEU A 214 -18.25 -6.90 -1.17
CA LEU A 214 -19.52 -7.23 -1.82
C LEU A 214 -20.45 -6.02 -1.89
N GLN A 215 -20.66 -5.31 -0.78
CA GLN A 215 -21.52 -4.13 -0.73
C GLN A 215 -21.00 -3.02 -1.66
N PHE A 216 -19.71 -2.75 -1.62
CA PHE A 216 -19.07 -1.72 -2.42
C PHE A 216 -19.15 -2.06 -3.91
N SER A 217 -18.91 -3.32 -4.28
CA SER A 217 -19.00 -3.79 -5.66
C SER A 217 -20.40 -3.63 -6.26
N ARG A 218 -21.47 -3.86 -5.46
CA ARG A 218 -22.86 -3.60 -5.89
C ARG A 218 -23.09 -2.13 -6.23
N ILE A 219 -22.56 -1.24 -5.39
CA ILE A 219 -22.67 0.22 -5.61
C ILE A 219 -21.91 0.64 -6.88
N GLN A 220 -20.80 -0.01 -7.20
CA GLN A 220 -20.03 0.21 -8.43
C GLN A 220 -20.65 -0.44 -9.68
N GLY A 221 -21.83 -1.06 -9.58
CA GLY A 221 -22.57 -1.60 -10.73
C GLY A 221 -22.19 -3.04 -11.13
N VAL A 222 -21.46 -3.77 -10.27
CA VAL A 222 -21.19 -5.20 -10.51
C VAL A 222 -22.48 -5.99 -10.30
N SER A 223 -22.94 -6.70 -11.34
CA SER A 223 -24.19 -7.48 -11.32
C SER A 223 -24.14 -8.67 -10.36
N GLU A 224 -23.01 -9.38 -10.32
CA GLU A 224 -22.77 -10.57 -9.48
C GLU A 224 -21.47 -10.41 -8.66
N PRO A 225 -21.50 -9.63 -7.57
CA PRO A 225 -20.34 -9.39 -6.70
C PRO A 225 -19.74 -10.65 -6.09
N GLU A 226 -20.56 -11.68 -5.86
CA GLU A 226 -20.15 -12.96 -5.29
C GLU A 226 -19.21 -13.70 -6.25
N VAL A 227 -19.48 -13.64 -7.55
CA VAL A 227 -18.61 -14.23 -8.59
C VAL A 227 -17.27 -13.50 -8.63
N LEU A 228 -17.29 -12.17 -8.49
CA LEU A 228 -16.06 -11.36 -8.42
C LEU A 228 -15.22 -11.72 -7.19
N LEU A 229 -15.84 -11.80 -6.01
CA LEU A 229 -15.16 -12.15 -4.78
C LEU A 229 -14.59 -13.57 -4.84
N ASN A 230 -15.34 -14.53 -5.37
CA ASN A 230 -14.87 -15.90 -5.55
C ASN A 230 -13.67 -15.98 -6.50
N GLU A 231 -13.66 -15.23 -7.60
CA GLU A 231 -12.51 -15.20 -8.51
C GLU A 231 -11.30 -14.50 -7.87
N LEU A 232 -11.52 -13.44 -7.06
CA LEU A 232 -10.46 -12.79 -6.27
C LEU A 232 -9.81 -13.77 -5.29
N GLN A 233 -10.63 -14.55 -4.57
CA GLN A 233 -10.16 -15.57 -3.63
C GLN A 233 -9.45 -16.72 -4.36
N ARG A 234 -10.04 -17.22 -5.46
CA ARG A 234 -9.44 -18.26 -6.30
C ARG A 234 -8.07 -17.85 -6.80
N ARG A 235 -7.91 -16.57 -7.16
CA ARG A 235 -6.65 -16.00 -7.65
C ARG A 235 -5.67 -15.54 -6.59
N ASN A 236 -6.02 -15.68 -5.30
CA ASN A 236 -5.29 -15.10 -4.18
C ASN A 236 -5.02 -13.58 -4.37
N ALA A 237 -5.94 -12.88 -5.03
CA ALA A 237 -5.84 -11.47 -5.40
C ALA A 237 -6.72 -10.56 -4.52
N GLN A 238 -7.30 -11.11 -3.46
CA GLN A 238 -8.23 -10.41 -2.59
C GLN A 238 -7.61 -9.18 -1.91
N GLU A 239 -6.31 -9.22 -1.57
CA GLU A 239 -5.60 -8.08 -0.98
C GLU A 239 -5.62 -6.81 -1.84
N PHE A 240 -5.74 -6.96 -3.16
CA PHE A 240 -5.87 -5.82 -4.09
C PHE A 240 -7.27 -5.20 -4.06
N ALA A 241 -8.29 -5.90 -3.56
CA ALA A 241 -9.65 -5.40 -3.41
C ALA A 241 -9.91 -4.78 -2.02
N ARG A 242 -8.94 -4.86 -1.11
CA ARG A 242 -9.09 -4.38 0.27
C ARG A 242 -9.08 -2.85 0.41
N ARG A 243 -8.69 -2.11 -0.63
CA ARG A 243 -8.68 -0.63 -0.63
C ARG A 243 -9.81 -0.10 -1.51
N PRO A 244 -10.58 0.91 -1.06
CA PRO A 244 -11.68 1.46 -1.85
C PRO A 244 -11.29 1.89 -3.26
N GLN A 245 -10.18 2.63 -3.43
CA GLN A 245 -9.75 3.08 -4.75
C GLN A 245 -9.40 1.90 -5.68
N ASP A 246 -8.65 0.92 -5.17
CA ASP A 246 -8.25 -0.25 -5.96
C ASP A 246 -9.48 -1.10 -6.31
N LEU A 247 -10.46 -1.22 -5.39
CA LEU A 247 -11.73 -1.90 -5.65
C LEU A 247 -12.58 -1.18 -6.70
N ILE A 248 -12.63 0.16 -6.70
CA ILE A 248 -13.31 0.93 -7.77
C ILE A 248 -12.73 0.57 -9.13
N GLU A 249 -11.39 0.61 -9.25
CA GLU A 249 -10.68 0.25 -10.49
C GLU A 249 -10.97 -1.19 -10.90
N LEU A 250 -10.97 -2.12 -9.95
CA LEU A 250 -11.23 -3.54 -10.18
C LEU A 250 -12.68 -3.82 -10.59
N CYS A 251 -13.66 -3.14 -9.99
CA CYS A 251 -15.07 -3.23 -10.39
C CYS A 251 -15.27 -2.71 -11.81
N ALA A 252 -14.63 -1.59 -12.18
CA ALA A 252 -14.70 -1.05 -13.52
C ALA A 252 -14.12 -2.03 -14.56
N ASP A 253 -12.97 -2.64 -14.28
CA ASP A 253 -12.36 -3.66 -15.15
C ASP A 253 -13.24 -4.92 -15.28
N TRP A 254 -13.79 -5.39 -14.16
CA TRP A 254 -14.68 -6.54 -14.10
C TRP A 254 -15.96 -6.33 -14.92
N CYS A 255 -16.55 -5.13 -14.85
CA CYS A 255 -17.74 -4.81 -15.62
C CYS A 255 -17.52 -4.92 -17.14
N VAL A 256 -16.31 -4.65 -17.62
CA VAL A 256 -15.94 -4.76 -19.03
C VAL A 256 -15.55 -6.18 -19.42
N HIS A 257 -14.70 -6.84 -18.63
CA HIS A 257 -14.04 -8.08 -19.04
C HIS A 257 -14.65 -9.36 -18.46
N LYS A 258 -15.46 -9.25 -17.40
CA LYS A 258 -16.10 -10.37 -16.68
C LYS A 258 -15.10 -11.45 -16.22
N ARG A 259 -13.84 -11.06 -16.03
CA ARG A 259 -12.75 -11.90 -15.52
C ARG A 259 -11.67 -11.02 -14.91
N ILE A 260 -10.92 -11.58 -13.96
CA ILE A 260 -9.68 -10.95 -13.48
C ILE A 260 -8.59 -11.21 -14.52
N ARG A 261 -7.90 -10.15 -14.96
CA ARG A 261 -6.79 -10.22 -15.94
C ARG A 261 -5.48 -10.60 -15.25
N THR A 262 -4.43 -10.91 -16.03
CA THR A 262 -3.12 -11.29 -15.48
C THR A 262 -2.49 -10.14 -14.70
N HIS A 263 -1.52 -10.44 -13.83
CA HIS A 263 -0.81 -9.39 -13.07
C HIS A 263 -0.15 -8.35 -14.00
N ARG A 264 0.41 -8.78 -15.13
CA ARG A 264 0.96 -7.87 -16.15
C ARG A 264 -0.10 -6.91 -16.69
N ASP A 265 -1.25 -7.43 -17.06
CA ASP A 265 -2.35 -6.65 -17.61
C ASP A 265 -2.88 -5.63 -16.60
N GLN A 266 -3.01 -6.05 -15.34
CA GLN A 266 -3.41 -5.18 -14.23
C GLN A 266 -2.40 -4.04 -14.02
N VAL A 267 -1.10 -4.34 -13.95
CA VAL A 267 -0.05 -3.32 -13.80
C VAL A 267 -0.04 -2.36 -15.00
N SER A 268 -0.15 -2.88 -16.22
CA SER A 268 -0.20 -2.06 -17.45
C SER A 268 -1.40 -1.11 -17.45
N THR A 269 -2.58 -1.58 -17.05
CA THR A 269 -3.77 -0.73 -16.96
C THR A 269 -3.65 0.28 -15.83
N ASN A 270 -3.14 -0.12 -14.67
CA ASN A 270 -2.90 0.78 -13.55
C ASN A 270 -1.95 1.93 -13.94
N VAL A 271 -0.88 1.63 -14.68
CA VAL A 271 0.01 2.64 -15.26
C VAL A 271 -0.76 3.63 -16.14
N ARG A 272 -1.57 3.14 -17.08
CA ARG A 272 -2.32 4.00 -18.01
C ARG A 272 -3.31 4.91 -17.28
N ILE A 273 -4.06 4.36 -16.33
CA ILE A 273 -5.05 5.12 -15.54
C ILE A 273 -4.34 6.14 -14.64
N LYS A 274 -3.32 5.73 -13.90
CA LYS A 274 -2.62 6.60 -12.93
C LYS A 274 -1.69 7.62 -13.57
N LEU A 275 -1.49 7.58 -14.88
CA LEU A 275 -0.82 8.64 -15.64
C LEU A 275 -1.80 9.69 -16.18
N LEU A 276 -3.11 9.48 -16.06
CA LEU A 276 -4.11 10.51 -16.39
C LEU A 276 -4.14 11.62 -15.33
N PRO A 277 -4.68 12.81 -15.67
CA PRO A 277 -4.81 13.92 -14.73
C PRO A 277 -5.69 13.53 -13.54
N ARG A 278 -5.42 14.07 -12.34
CA ARG A 278 -6.35 13.95 -11.20
C ARG A 278 -7.65 14.73 -11.43
N LYS A 279 -7.55 15.90 -12.07
CA LYS A 279 -8.65 16.79 -12.41
C LYS A 279 -8.38 17.43 -13.77
N GLU A 280 -9.40 17.56 -14.60
CA GLU A 280 -9.29 18.33 -15.85
C GLU A 280 -9.08 19.81 -15.53
N GLY A 281 -8.00 20.40 -16.06
CA GLY A 281 -7.77 21.86 -16.06
C GLY A 281 -6.81 22.44 -15.02
N ASP A 282 -6.32 21.66 -14.04
CA ASP A 282 -5.45 22.16 -12.96
C ASP A 282 -3.99 21.69 -13.08
N GLU A 283 -3.55 21.32 -14.29
CA GLU A 283 -2.21 20.79 -14.52
C GLU A 283 -1.22 21.90 -14.95
N PRO A 284 0.02 21.89 -14.42
CA PRO A 284 1.07 22.85 -14.82
C PRO A 284 1.41 22.80 -16.32
N ALA A 285 1.16 21.67 -16.97
CA ALA A 285 1.35 21.43 -18.40
C ALA A 285 0.49 20.26 -18.87
N GLN A 286 -0.01 20.34 -20.11
CA GLN A 286 -0.74 19.24 -20.74
C GLN A 286 0.24 18.18 -21.25
N LEU A 287 0.06 16.92 -20.83
CA LEU A 287 0.84 15.79 -21.31
C LEU A 287 -0.06 14.80 -22.04
N SER A 288 0.32 14.40 -23.26
CA SER A 288 -0.26 13.22 -23.90
C SER A 288 0.07 11.97 -23.07
N VAL A 289 -0.80 10.95 -23.13
CA VAL A 289 -0.60 9.67 -22.43
C VAL A 289 0.74 9.03 -22.81
N GLU A 290 1.12 9.06 -24.08
CA GLU A 290 2.38 8.49 -24.58
C GLU A 290 3.60 9.20 -24.01
N LYS A 291 3.57 10.54 -23.96
CA LYS A 291 4.62 11.36 -23.34
C LYS A 291 4.72 11.05 -21.84
N ALA A 292 3.59 10.97 -21.13
CA ALA A 292 3.58 10.63 -19.71
C ALA A 292 4.17 9.23 -19.43
N ILE A 293 3.82 8.22 -20.23
CA ILE A 293 4.40 6.87 -20.16
C ILE A 293 5.91 6.91 -20.44
N GLU A 294 6.34 7.63 -21.48
CA GLU A 294 7.76 7.78 -21.81
C GLU A 294 8.53 8.39 -20.63
N GLY A 295 8.04 9.50 -20.06
CA GLY A 295 8.67 10.16 -18.92
C GLY A 295 8.73 9.27 -17.68
N ALA A 296 7.60 8.65 -17.31
CA ALA A 296 7.53 7.74 -16.16
C ALA A 296 8.45 6.53 -16.34
N SER A 297 8.54 5.96 -17.54
CA SER A 297 9.41 4.81 -17.82
C SER A 297 10.91 5.14 -17.75
N ARG A 298 11.31 6.35 -18.16
CA ARG A 298 12.70 6.85 -18.00
C ARG A 298 13.04 7.03 -16.53
N LEU A 299 12.16 7.67 -15.76
CA LEU A 299 12.34 7.85 -14.31
C LEU A 299 12.38 6.49 -13.60
N ALA A 300 11.49 5.56 -13.93
CA ALA A 300 11.47 4.21 -13.38
C ALA A 300 12.79 3.48 -13.64
N LEU A 301 13.29 3.50 -14.88
CA LEU A 301 14.58 2.90 -15.20
C LEU A 301 15.72 3.55 -14.41
N ALA A 302 15.74 4.87 -14.30
CA ALA A 302 16.77 5.59 -13.53
C ALA A 302 16.73 5.25 -12.03
N VAL A 303 15.55 5.25 -11.41
CA VAL A 303 15.34 4.82 -10.01
C VAL A 303 15.90 3.41 -9.80
N GLN A 304 15.56 2.48 -10.70
CA GLN A 304 15.99 1.10 -10.60
C GLN A 304 17.50 0.90 -10.82
N MET A 305 18.12 1.68 -11.72
CA MET A 305 19.55 1.58 -11.99
C MET A 305 20.40 2.25 -10.91
N THR A 306 19.95 3.37 -10.37
CA THR A 306 20.68 4.16 -9.36
C THR A 306 20.38 3.74 -7.93
N ARG A 307 19.30 2.98 -7.70
CA ARG A 307 18.74 2.64 -6.39
C ARG A 307 18.30 3.85 -5.55
N ARG A 308 18.06 5.00 -6.20
CA ARG A 308 17.47 6.18 -5.57
C ARG A 308 15.94 6.06 -5.66
N LEU A 309 15.31 5.58 -4.59
CA LEU A 309 13.88 5.24 -4.58
C LEU A 309 12.94 6.46 -4.54
N THR A 310 13.50 7.63 -4.24
CA THR A 310 12.79 8.91 -4.21
C THR A 310 13.27 9.83 -5.32
N ILE A 311 12.37 10.68 -5.81
CA ILE A 311 12.56 11.63 -6.91
C ILE A 311 12.29 13.02 -6.34
N GLN A 312 13.16 13.98 -6.63
CA GLN A 312 13.00 15.36 -6.18
C GLN A 312 11.76 16.00 -6.82
N TYR A 313 11.01 16.75 -6.02
CA TYR A 313 9.84 17.49 -6.44
C TYR A 313 9.98 18.96 -6.03
N GLY A 314 10.08 19.83 -7.03
CA GLY A 314 10.34 21.27 -6.84
C GLY A 314 11.79 21.59 -6.47
N SER A 315 12.14 22.87 -6.52
CA SER A 315 13.48 23.41 -6.23
C SER A 315 13.71 23.75 -4.75
N ALA A 316 12.66 23.75 -3.93
CA ALA A 316 12.69 24.10 -2.51
C ALA A 316 12.48 22.87 -1.62
N SER A 317 13.26 21.81 -1.84
CA SER A 317 13.29 20.71 -0.87
C SER A 317 14.02 21.19 0.37
N ASP A 318 13.34 21.29 1.50
CA ASP A 318 14.00 21.39 2.80
C ASP A 318 14.98 20.22 2.90
N VAL A 319 16.28 20.53 2.90
CA VAL A 319 17.37 19.56 2.98
C VAL A 319 17.38 18.96 4.38
N GLY A 320 16.43 18.06 4.64
CA GLY A 320 16.34 17.26 5.85
C GLY A 320 16.53 15.79 5.51
N ASP A 321 17.66 15.26 5.93
CA ASP A 321 18.14 13.87 6.01
C ASP A 321 18.40 13.04 4.73
N GLU A 322 19.67 12.61 4.69
CA GLU A 322 20.40 11.42 4.22
C GLU A 322 20.01 10.65 2.94
N GLU A 323 18.77 10.68 2.45
CA GLU A 323 18.43 9.96 1.23
C GLU A 323 18.77 10.74 -0.04
N VAL A 324 19.68 10.18 -0.85
CA VAL A 324 20.04 10.72 -2.16
C VAL A 324 18.87 10.53 -3.13
N ALA A 325 18.04 11.56 -3.29
CA ALA A 325 16.96 11.58 -4.26
C ALA A 325 17.47 11.70 -5.72
N LEU A 326 16.68 11.21 -6.66
CA LEU A 326 16.91 11.37 -8.09
C LEU A 326 16.46 12.76 -8.55
N ASP A 327 17.33 13.50 -9.22
CA ASP A 327 16.96 14.73 -9.91
C ASP A 327 16.27 14.38 -11.24
N PRO A 328 14.98 14.68 -11.42
CA PRO A 328 14.24 14.35 -12.63
C PRO A 328 14.75 15.14 -13.86
N THR A 329 15.35 16.32 -13.67
CA THR A 329 15.82 17.18 -14.79
C THR A 329 17.03 16.60 -15.51
N VAL A 330 17.86 15.81 -14.80
CA VAL A 330 18.99 15.09 -15.38
C VAL A 330 18.52 13.94 -16.28
N ILE A 331 17.42 13.28 -15.91
CA ILE A 331 16.87 12.12 -16.63
C ILE A 331 15.94 12.54 -17.78
N LEU A 332 15.17 13.59 -17.56
CA LEU A 332 14.24 14.18 -18.52
C LEU A 332 14.82 15.51 -19.05
N SER A 333 16.08 15.47 -19.49
CA SER A 333 16.82 16.67 -19.94
C SER A 333 16.21 17.34 -21.18
N ASP A 334 15.38 16.61 -21.92
CA ASP A 334 14.61 17.05 -23.08
C ASP A 334 13.21 17.60 -22.73
N TRP A 335 12.87 17.74 -21.44
CA TRP A 335 11.56 18.18 -20.97
C TRP A 335 11.59 19.57 -20.33
N GLN A 336 10.47 20.29 -20.43
CA GLN A 336 10.30 21.57 -19.72
C GLN A 336 9.97 21.34 -18.23
N GLN A 337 10.32 22.30 -17.37
CA GLN A 337 10.14 22.15 -15.92
C GLN A 337 8.67 21.96 -15.50
N ASN A 338 7.74 22.62 -16.19
CA ASN A 338 6.30 22.46 -15.98
C ASN A 338 5.79 21.07 -16.42
N GLU A 339 6.35 20.50 -17.49
CA GLU A 339 6.05 19.14 -17.94
C GLU A 339 6.54 18.09 -16.93
N ILE A 340 7.73 18.27 -16.38
CA ILE A 340 8.26 17.41 -15.31
C ILE A 340 7.35 17.50 -14.09
N LYS A 341 6.96 18.72 -13.68
CA LYS A 341 6.04 18.93 -12.55
C LYS A 341 4.70 18.25 -12.78
N ALA A 342 4.09 18.44 -13.95
CA ALA A 342 2.82 17.81 -14.31
C ALA A 342 2.90 16.28 -14.38
N LEU A 343 4.08 15.71 -14.69
CA LEU A 343 4.31 14.27 -14.63
C LEU A 343 4.39 13.77 -13.17
N LEU A 344 5.12 14.48 -12.30
CA LEU A 344 5.33 14.08 -10.91
C LEU A 344 4.08 14.24 -10.04
N GLU A 345 3.11 15.07 -10.47
CA GLU A 345 1.80 15.21 -9.84
C GLU A 345 0.79 14.11 -10.25
N ARG A 346 1.14 13.26 -11.22
CA ARG A 346 0.28 12.15 -11.65
C ARG A 346 0.08 11.13 -10.51
N PRO A 347 -1.12 10.51 -10.39
CA PRO A 347 -1.41 9.47 -9.39
C PRO A 347 -0.48 8.25 -9.36
N ILE A 348 0.38 8.06 -10.37
CA ILE A 348 1.38 6.98 -10.36
C ILE A 348 2.50 7.25 -9.34
N PHE A 349 2.74 8.52 -9.04
CA PHE A 349 3.65 9.00 -8.02
C PHE A 349 2.89 9.34 -6.75
N GLY A 350 3.43 8.88 -5.62
CA GLY A 350 2.99 9.24 -4.29
C GLY A 350 4.04 10.05 -3.58
N PHE A 351 3.64 10.79 -2.54
CA PHE A 351 4.61 11.48 -1.71
C PHE A 351 5.55 10.48 -1.01
N ALA A 352 6.81 10.84 -0.87
CA ALA A 352 7.80 10.09 -0.11
C ALA A 352 8.13 10.84 1.19
N SER A 353 8.48 12.12 1.02
CA SER A 353 8.69 13.10 2.09
C SER A 353 8.48 14.49 1.49
N TYR A 354 8.58 15.53 2.31
CA TYR A 354 8.45 16.91 1.83
C TYR A 354 9.43 17.18 0.67
N GLY A 355 8.90 17.66 -0.45
CA GLY A 355 9.69 17.91 -1.66
C GLY A 355 10.22 16.65 -2.37
N ARG A 356 9.71 15.46 -2.06
CA ARG A 356 10.10 14.20 -2.72
C ARG A 356 8.89 13.32 -3.02
N VAL A 357 8.92 12.71 -4.20
CA VAL A 357 7.92 11.72 -4.64
C VAL A 357 8.57 10.35 -4.87
N ARG A 358 7.76 9.30 -4.91
CA ARG A 358 8.17 7.94 -5.28
C ARG A 358 7.07 7.26 -6.06
N PHE A 359 7.39 6.19 -6.79
CA PHE A 359 6.33 5.35 -7.36
C PHE A 359 5.48 4.75 -6.25
N HIS A 360 4.16 4.75 -6.42
CA HIS A 360 3.23 4.20 -5.42
C HIS A 360 3.48 2.71 -5.15
N HIS A 361 3.76 1.94 -6.21
CA HIS A 361 4.03 0.50 -6.10
C HIS A 361 5.37 0.16 -6.75
N ARG A 362 6.16 -0.64 -6.04
CA ARG A 362 7.45 -1.15 -6.54
C ARG A 362 7.30 -1.90 -7.86
N SER A 363 6.30 -2.78 -7.97
CA SER A 363 5.98 -3.55 -9.19
C SER A 363 5.75 -2.66 -10.41
N VAL A 364 5.10 -1.49 -10.24
CA VAL A 364 4.87 -0.52 -11.31
C VAL A 364 6.19 0.07 -11.82
N ALA A 365 7.10 0.46 -10.93
CA ALA A 365 8.41 0.95 -11.31
C ALA A 365 9.25 -0.13 -12.01
N GLU A 366 9.18 -1.37 -11.54
CA GLU A 366 9.90 -2.50 -12.14
C GLU A 366 9.37 -2.83 -13.54
N TYR A 367 8.05 -2.87 -13.71
CA TYR A 367 7.39 -3.05 -15.00
C TYR A 367 7.75 -1.94 -15.99
N LEU A 368 7.63 -0.67 -15.58
CA LEU A 368 7.98 0.48 -16.41
C LEU A 368 9.46 0.50 -16.81
N ALA A 369 10.36 0.12 -15.90
CA ALA A 369 11.78 0.00 -16.20
C ALA A 369 12.06 -1.10 -17.24
N ALA A 370 11.38 -2.25 -17.14
CA ALA A 370 11.50 -3.34 -18.11
C ALA A 370 10.96 -2.92 -19.49
N GLU A 371 9.76 -2.33 -19.57
CA GLU A 371 9.22 -1.81 -20.83
C GLU A 371 10.13 -0.73 -21.44
N ARG A 372 10.79 0.10 -20.61
CA ARG A 372 11.80 1.05 -21.11
C ARG A 372 12.98 0.36 -21.78
N LEU A 373 13.47 -0.75 -21.22
CA LEU A 373 14.55 -1.52 -21.83
C LEU A 373 14.12 -2.17 -23.15
N VAL A 374 12.87 -2.62 -23.27
CA VAL A 374 12.29 -3.11 -24.53
C VAL A 374 12.28 -1.99 -25.59
N VAL A 375 11.84 -0.78 -25.22
CA VAL A 375 11.85 0.38 -26.13
C VAL A 375 13.28 0.75 -26.55
N LEU A 376 14.24 0.72 -25.62
CA LEU A 376 15.64 0.98 -25.95
C LEU A 376 16.24 -0.11 -26.86
N ARG A 377 15.82 -1.37 -26.67
CA ARG A 377 16.22 -2.49 -27.54
C ARG A 377 15.70 -2.30 -28.96
N SER A 378 14.43 -1.91 -29.13
CA SER A 378 13.84 -1.65 -30.44
C SER A 378 14.45 -0.43 -31.14
N ARG A 379 14.97 0.55 -30.37
CA ARG A 379 15.74 1.70 -30.87
C ARG A 379 17.22 1.38 -31.19
N GLY A 380 17.64 0.12 -31.07
CA GLY A 380 18.95 -0.34 -31.53
C GLY A 380 20.02 -0.49 -30.45
N ILE A 381 19.71 -0.34 -29.15
CA ILE A 381 20.69 -0.68 -28.11
C ILE A 381 21.08 -2.16 -28.23
N PRO A 382 22.38 -2.52 -28.28
CA PRO A 382 22.80 -3.90 -28.40
C PRO A 382 22.34 -4.76 -27.21
N PHE A 383 21.92 -6.00 -27.47
CA PHE A 383 21.57 -6.96 -26.42
C PHE A 383 22.67 -7.09 -25.35
N GLN A 384 23.94 -7.03 -25.77
CA GLN A 384 25.08 -7.13 -24.86
C GLN A 384 25.14 -5.98 -23.83
N ALA A 385 24.61 -4.80 -24.15
CA ALA A 385 24.51 -3.70 -23.19
C ALA A 385 23.46 -4.02 -22.10
N ILE A 386 22.30 -4.53 -22.50
CA ILE A 386 21.24 -4.98 -21.57
C ILE A 386 21.75 -6.15 -20.71
N LYS A 387 22.46 -7.11 -21.32
CA LYS A 387 23.08 -8.22 -20.60
C LYS A 387 24.04 -7.73 -19.52
N ARG A 388 24.95 -6.80 -19.84
CA ARG A 388 25.90 -6.24 -18.85
C ARG A 388 25.22 -5.45 -17.73
N LEU A 389 24.07 -4.85 -18.02
CA LEU A 389 23.28 -4.09 -17.06
C LEU A 389 22.63 -5.00 -16.01
N LEU A 390 22.05 -6.12 -16.46
CA LEU A 390 21.24 -7.01 -15.61
C LEU A 390 22.07 -8.14 -14.99
N PHE A 391 23.08 -8.65 -15.71
CA PHE A 391 23.85 -9.81 -15.31
C PHE A 391 25.29 -9.45 -14.96
N ALA A 392 25.91 -10.32 -14.17
CA ALA A 392 27.33 -10.31 -13.87
C ALA A 392 27.88 -11.73 -14.09
N GLU A 393 29.17 -11.83 -14.41
CA GLU A 393 29.86 -13.12 -14.45
C GLU A 393 30.71 -13.24 -13.19
N THR A 394 30.57 -14.33 -12.45
CA THR A 394 31.28 -14.58 -11.19
C THR A 394 31.66 -16.05 -11.14
N LYS A 395 32.97 -16.33 -10.98
CA LYS A 395 33.52 -17.70 -10.92
C LYS A 395 33.08 -18.58 -12.11
N GLY A 396 33.05 -18.02 -13.32
CA GLY A 396 32.63 -18.71 -14.54
C GLY A 396 31.13 -18.99 -14.65
N LYS A 397 30.31 -18.45 -13.74
CA LYS A 397 28.85 -18.53 -13.79
C LYS A 397 28.25 -17.16 -14.08
N ILE A 398 27.22 -17.13 -14.93
CA ILE A 398 26.41 -15.93 -15.13
C ILE A 398 25.39 -15.88 -14.00
N ILE A 399 25.27 -14.74 -13.34
CA ILE A 399 24.28 -14.48 -12.30
C ILE A 399 23.53 -13.19 -12.64
N VAL A 400 22.25 -13.11 -12.30
CA VAL A 400 21.52 -11.85 -12.35
C VAL A 400 21.88 -11.04 -11.11
N ARG A 401 22.15 -9.74 -11.30
CA ARG A 401 22.45 -8.85 -10.18
C ARG A 401 21.23 -8.83 -9.25
N PRO A 402 21.37 -9.03 -7.92
CA PRO A 402 20.22 -9.10 -7.02
C PRO A 402 19.24 -7.92 -7.15
N SER A 403 19.77 -6.71 -7.27
CA SER A 403 18.97 -5.48 -7.48
C SER A 403 18.31 -5.34 -8.86
N LYS A 404 18.45 -6.34 -9.73
CA LYS A 404 17.97 -6.34 -11.12
C LYS A 404 17.10 -7.56 -11.42
N ARG A 405 16.90 -8.47 -10.45
CA ARG A 405 16.08 -9.68 -10.59
C ARG A 405 14.66 -9.35 -11.03
N SER A 406 14.01 -8.39 -10.37
CA SER A 406 12.64 -8.00 -10.68
C SER A 406 12.46 -7.46 -12.10
N ILE A 407 13.37 -6.60 -12.54
CA ILE A 407 13.38 -6.05 -13.91
C ILE A 407 13.66 -7.17 -14.93
N ALA A 408 14.59 -8.07 -14.62
CA ALA A 408 14.91 -9.20 -15.49
C ALA A 408 13.71 -10.15 -15.65
N GLY A 409 12.97 -10.42 -14.56
CA GLY A 409 11.74 -11.21 -14.59
C GLY A 409 10.67 -10.59 -15.48
N TRP A 410 10.41 -9.28 -15.34
CA TRP A 410 9.49 -8.56 -16.23
C TRP A 410 9.95 -8.56 -17.69
N LEU A 411 11.25 -8.33 -17.92
CA LEU A 411 11.82 -8.26 -19.26
C LEU A 411 11.79 -9.61 -19.97
N ALA A 412 11.93 -10.72 -19.25
CA ALA A 412 11.87 -12.08 -19.78
C ALA A 412 10.53 -12.42 -20.46
N LEU A 413 9.44 -11.73 -20.08
CA LEU A 413 8.13 -11.88 -20.72
C LEU A 413 8.07 -11.33 -22.15
N ARG A 414 9.03 -10.46 -22.53
CA ARG A 414 9.08 -9.79 -23.85
C ARG A 414 10.35 -10.11 -24.64
N GLU A 415 11.45 -10.41 -23.96
CA GLU A 415 12.76 -10.66 -24.57
C GLU A 415 13.21 -12.12 -24.34
N ASN A 416 12.99 -12.99 -25.33
CA ASN A 416 13.29 -14.43 -25.23
C ASN A 416 14.73 -14.74 -24.81
N ARG A 417 15.70 -13.94 -25.25
CA ARG A 417 17.11 -14.14 -24.86
C ARG A 417 17.36 -13.87 -23.38
N ILE A 418 16.57 -13.01 -22.73
CA ILE A 418 16.62 -12.78 -21.28
C ILE A 418 15.97 -13.96 -20.56
N PHE A 419 14.84 -14.47 -21.07
CA PHE A 419 14.21 -15.68 -20.56
C PHE A 419 15.17 -16.88 -20.58
N GLU A 420 15.85 -17.14 -21.70
CA GLU A 420 16.82 -18.22 -21.83
C GLU A 420 17.98 -18.07 -20.84
N LEU A 421 18.56 -16.86 -20.72
CA LEU A 421 19.63 -16.60 -19.75
C LEU A 421 19.19 -16.86 -18.31
N LEU A 422 17.98 -16.44 -17.94
CA LEU A 422 17.44 -16.71 -16.61
C LEU A 422 17.16 -18.20 -16.41
N ARG A 423 16.52 -18.87 -17.36
CA ARG A 423 16.25 -20.31 -17.30
C ARG A 423 17.54 -21.09 -17.07
N ASP A 424 18.59 -20.79 -17.82
CA ASP A 424 19.83 -21.58 -17.81
C ASP A 424 20.73 -21.29 -16.60
N ASN A 425 20.53 -20.17 -15.89
CA ASN A 425 21.44 -19.73 -14.84
C ASN A 425 20.78 -19.44 -13.48
N GLU A 426 19.62 -18.79 -13.48
CA GLU A 426 18.85 -18.46 -12.26
C GLU A 426 17.33 -18.63 -12.47
N PRO A 427 16.83 -19.87 -12.69
CA PRO A 427 15.44 -20.14 -13.06
C PRO A 427 14.43 -19.70 -11.99
N ALA A 428 14.86 -19.60 -10.71
CA ALA A 428 14.04 -19.09 -9.61
C ALA A 428 13.50 -17.67 -9.87
N VAL A 429 14.21 -16.84 -10.65
CA VAL A 429 13.75 -15.49 -11.01
C VAL A 429 12.47 -15.54 -11.83
N LEU A 430 12.35 -16.51 -12.74
CA LEU A 430 11.17 -16.67 -13.60
C LEU A 430 9.93 -17.18 -12.85
N MET A 431 10.13 -17.70 -11.64
CA MET A 431 9.04 -18.06 -10.72
C MET A 431 8.74 -16.91 -9.74
N ASN A 432 9.75 -16.19 -9.25
CA ASN A 432 9.58 -15.24 -8.14
C ASN A 432 9.23 -13.82 -8.58
N GLU A 433 9.61 -13.43 -9.79
CA GLU A 433 9.61 -12.04 -10.24
C GLU A 433 8.68 -11.81 -11.43
N GLY A 434 8.24 -10.56 -11.59
CA GLY A 434 7.42 -10.16 -12.73
C GLY A 434 5.99 -10.73 -12.68
N ASP A 435 5.59 -11.39 -13.75
CA ASP A 435 4.29 -12.06 -13.87
C ASP A 435 4.44 -13.47 -14.45
N PRO A 436 4.65 -14.49 -13.59
CA PRO A 436 4.75 -15.88 -14.01
C PRO A 436 3.48 -16.40 -14.71
N GLU A 437 2.31 -15.79 -14.46
CA GLU A 437 1.05 -16.14 -15.11
C GLU A 437 1.10 -15.89 -16.62
N SER A 438 1.87 -14.88 -17.04
CA SER A 438 2.06 -14.52 -18.44
C SER A 438 2.97 -15.48 -19.22
N LEU A 439 3.62 -16.45 -18.57
CA LEU A 439 4.43 -17.46 -19.26
C LEU A 439 3.55 -18.49 -19.96
N SER A 440 3.92 -18.87 -21.18
CA SER A 440 3.27 -19.97 -21.91
C SER A 440 3.49 -21.31 -21.20
N GLN A 441 2.63 -22.30 -21.43
CA GLN A 441 2.77 -23.62 -20.81
C GLN A 441 4.13 -24.26 -21.10
N THR A 442 4.63 -24.12 -22.33
CA THR A 442 5.98 -24.60 -22.71
C THR A 442 7.07 -23.92 -21.89
N GLN A 443 6.97 -22.61 -21.66
CA GLN A 443 7.93 -21.87 -20.83
C GLN A 443 7.84 -22.29 -19.37
N ARG A 444 6.63 -22.49 -18.81
CA ARG A 444 6.46 -22.97 -17.43
C ARG A 444 7.11 -24.34 -17.23
N ASN A 445 6.90 -25.29 -18.15
CA ASN A 445 7.59 -26.58 -18.13
C ASN A 445 9.12 -26.43 -18.17
N GLN A 446 9.64 -25.55 -19.04
CA GLN A 446 11.08 -25.29 -19.11
C GLN A 446 11.65 -24.69 -17.81
N VAL A 447 10.92 -23.75 -17.20
CA VAL A 447 11.31 -23.10 -15.95
C VAL A 447 11.32 -24.09 -14.80
N LEU A 448 10.25 -24.88 -14.65
CA LEU A 448 10.12 -25.84 -13.55
C LEU A 448 11.22 -26.91 -13.64
N ARG A 449 11.50 -27.41 -14.84
CA ARG A 449 12.59 -28.35 -15.10
C ARG A 449 13.94 -27.75 -14.74
N ALA A 450 14.25 -26.55 -15.26
CA ALA A 450 15.52 -25.90 -14.98
C ALA A 450 15.68 -25.56 -13.48
N PHE A 451 14.59 -25.20 -12.81
CA PHE A 451 14.57 -24.98 -11.35
C PHE A 451 14.94 -26.25 -10.58
N ALA A 452 14.31 -27.38 -10.92
CA ALA A 452 14.66 -28.66 -10.33
C ALA A 452 16.09 -29.10 -10.65
N ASP A 453 16.56 -28.93 -11.89
CA ASP A 453 17.92 -29.30 -12.28
C ASP A 453 18.98 -28.46 -11.54
N CYS A 454 18.72 -27.17 -11.33
CA CYS A 454 19.65 -26.27 -10.64
C CYS A 454 19.68 -26.46 -9.12
N TYR A 455 18.53 -26.79 -8.53
CA TYR A 455 18.32 -26.69 -7.08
C TYR A 455 17.90 -27.99 -6.40
N GLY A 456 17.55 -29.03 -7.15
CA GLY A 456 16.92 -30.24 -6.63
C GLY A 456 17.83 -31.20 -5.85
N LEU A 457 19.15 -31.05 -5.96
CA LEU A 457 20.13 -31.87 -5.24
C LEU A 457 20.64 -31.18 -3.97
N GLY A 458 20.90 -31.97 -2.92
CA GLY A 458 21.46 -31.50 -1.65
C GLY A 458 20.44 -30.82 -0.74
N GLY A 459 20.89 -30.37 0.43
CA GLY A 459 20.03 -29.84 1.49
C GLY A 459 19.55 -28.40 1.27
N TRP A 460 18.88 -27.86 2.29
CA TRP A 460 18.27 -26.52 2.33
C TRP A 460 19.16 -25.41 1.74
N ARG A 461 18.57 -24.55 0.90
CA ARG A 461 19.26 -23.44 0.22
C ARG A 461 18.63 -22.07 0.50
N GLY A 462 17.53 -22.02 1.27
CA GLY A 462 16.79 -20.80 1.53
C GLY A 462 16.08 -20.28 0.28
N LEU A 463 15.69 -21.19 -0.62
CA LEU A 463 14.86 -20.83 -1.76
C LEU A 463 13.43 -20.62 -1.27
N GLN A 464 12.84 -19.49 -1.62
CA GLN A 464 11.47 -19.19 -1.29
C GLN A 464 10.77 -18.64 -2.53
N VAL A 465 9.69 -19.30 -2.93
CA VAL A 465 8.76 -18.78 -3.94
C VAL A 465 7.55 -18.25 -3.17
N PRO A 466 7.27 -16.93 -3.21
CA PRO A 466 6.10 -16.40 -2.54
C PRO A 466 4.83 -17.13 -3.01
N ARG A 467 3.92 -17.49 -2.10
CA ARG A 467 2.71 -18.27 -2.43
C ARG A 467 1.85 -17.63 -3.54
N ILE A 468 1.81 -16.29 -3.61
CA ILE A 468 1.13 -15.57 -4.71
C ILE A 468 1.78 -15.84 -6.08
N GLN A 469 3.09 -16.01 -6.12
CA GLN A 469 3.81 -16.33 -7.35
C GLN A 469 3.66 -17.82 -7.72
N VAL A 470 3.65 -18.73 -6.74
CA VAL A 470 3.25 -20.13 -6.96
C VAL A 470 1.87 -20.17 -7.63
N HIS A 471 0.92 -19.41 -7.09
CA HIS A 471 -0.43 -19.33 -7.65
C HIS A 471 -0.44 -18.87 -9.10
N ARG A 472 0.30 -17.81 -9.42
CA ARG A 472 0.42 -17.29 -10.80
C ARG A 472 1.09 -18.28 -11.75
N PHE A 473 2.06 -19.04 -11.25
CA PHE A 473 2.80 -20.02 -12.05
C PHE A 473 2.04 -21.35 -12.24
N ALA A 474 1.15 -21.72 -11.31
CA ALA A 474 0.46 -22.99 -11.34
C ALA A 474 -0.52 -23.11 -12.54
N THR A 475 -0.50 -24.27 -13.18
CA THR A 475 -1.45 -24.69 -14.23
C THR A 475 -1.68 -26.20 -14.10
N LYS A 476 -2.89 -26.67 -14.43
CA LYS A 476 -3.20 -28.11 -14.39
C LYS A 476 -2.29 -28.92 -15.32
N GLU A 477 -1.83 -28.31 -16.40
CA GLU A 477 -0.95 -28.87 -17.41
C GLU A 477 0.51 -29.07 -16.94
N LEU A 478 0.87 -28.67 -15.71
CA LEU A 478 2.19 -28.95 -15.11
C LEU A 478 2.30 -30.37 -14.53
N ALA A 479 1.20 -31.13 -14.47
CA ALA A 479 1.14 -32.42 -13.78
C ALA A 479 2.26 -33.39 -14.20
N ASP A 480 2.43 -33.59 -15.51
CA ASP A 480 3.43 -34.52 -16.05
C ASP A 480 4.85 -34.11 -15.67
N GLU A 481 5.17 -32.81 -15.71
CA GLU A 481 6.50 -32.31 -15.36
C GLU A 481 6.74 -32.40 -13.85
N ILE A 482 5.74 -32.11 -13.02
CA ILE A 482 5.82 -32.26 -11.55
C ILE A 482 6.10 -33.71 -11.19
N ASN A 483 5.30 -34.65 -11.71
CA ASN A 483 5.48 -36.08 -11.46
C ASN A 483 6.86 -36.56 -11.93
N ARG A 484 7.29 -36.14 -13.13
CA ARG A 484 8.61 -36.49 -13.68
C ARG A 484 9.75 -36.01 -12.79
N ILE A 485 9.71 -34.75 -12.36
CA ILE A 485 10.72 -34.18 -11.46
C ILE A 485 10.74 -34.93 -10.14
N TRP A 486 9.56 -35.17 -9.54
CA TRP A 486 9.46 -35.87 -8.27
C TRP A 486 10.02 -37.29 -8.34
N CYS A 487 9.65 -38.06 -9.37
CA CYS A 487 10.14 -39.43 -9.59
C CYS A 487 11.64 -39.50 -9.87
N ASN A 488 12.26 -38.42 -10.38
CA ASN A 488 13.70 -38.34 -10.56
C ASN A 488 14.48 -38.16 -9.24
N GLY A 489 13.80 -38.09 -8.10
CA GLY A 489 14.43 -38.12 -6.78
C GLY A 489 14.96 -36.76 -6.32
N VAL A 490 14.13 -35.71 -6.38
CA VAL A 490 14.48 -34.42 -5.77
C VAL A 490 14.67 -34.58 -4.26
N GLU A 491 15.86 -34.21 -3.79
CA GLU A 491 16.29 -34.27 -2.38
C GLU A 491 16.05 -32.95 -1.66
N ASN A 492 16.16 -31.83 -2.38
CA ASN A 492 16.15 -30.50 -1.78
C ASN A 492 14.75 -30.15 -1.23
N PRO A 493 14.63 -29.82 0.07
CA PRO A 493 13.34 -29.57 0.70
C PRO A 493 12.62 -28.35 0.10
N ASP A 494 13.36 -27.28 -0.24
CA ASP A 494 12.76 -26.07 -0.80
C ASP A 494 12.12 -26.36 -2.18
N VAL A 495 12.77 -27.18 -3.01
CA VAL A 495 12.21 -27.58 -4.32
C VAL A 495 11.01 -28.49 -4.15
N ARG A 496 11.05 -29.43 -3.20
CA ARG A 496 9.94 -30.34 -2.90
C ARG A 496 8.71 -29.57 -2.41
N GLU A 497 8.91 -28.60 -1.51
CA GLU A 497 7.86 -27.72 -1.02
C GLU A 497 7.20 -26.96 -2.19
N VAL A 498 7.99 -26.37 -3.09
CA VAL A 498 7.45 -25.68 -4.28
C VAL A 498 6.62 -26.61 -5.17
N LEU A 499 7.03 -27.87 -5.37
CA LEU A 499 6.26 -28.84 -6.16
C LEU A 499 4.92 -29.17 -5.50
N LEU A 500 4.90 -29.38 -4.19
CA LEU A 500 3.68 -29.65 -3.43
C LEU A 500 2.76 -28.43 -3.39
N ASP A 501 3.32 -27.23 -3.22
CA ASP A 501 2.61 -25.96 -3.30
C ASP A 501 1.95 -25.77 -4.68
N LEU A 502 2.62 -26.16 -5.77
CA LEU A 502 2.03 -26.12 -7.12
C LEU A 502 0.85 -27.09 -7.27
N VAL A 503 0.96 -28.30 -6.71
CA VAL A 503 -0.13 -29.28 -6.70
C VAL A 503 -1.33 -28.74 -5.92
N GLU A 504 -1.07 -28.17 -4.74
CA GLU A 504 -2.09 -27.61 -3.87
C GLU A 504 -2.78 -26.40 -4.48
N VAL A 505 -2.01 -25.38 -4.85
CA VAL A 505 -2.55 -24.10 -5.30
C VAL A 505 -3.11 -24.20 -6.71
N GLY A 506 -2.56 -25.06 -7.56
CA GLY A 506 -3.05 -25.33 -8.91
C GLY A 506 -4.25 -26.27 -8.98
N SER A 507 -4.66 -26.87 -7.85
CA SER A 507 -5.64 -27.96 -7.80
C SER A 507 -5.37 -29.03 -8.87
N ILE A 508 -4.13 -29.55 -8.91
CA ILE A 508 -3.66 -30.45 -9.97
C ILE A 508 -4.04 -31.89 -9.64
N GLU A 509 -5.26 -32.29 -10.01
CA GLU A 509 -5.82 -33.62 -9.73
C GLU A 509 -4.92 -34.78 -10.18
N ALA A 510 -4.23 -34.62 -11.32
CA ALA A 510 -3.31 -35.62 -11.86
C ALA A 510 -2.03 -35.84 -11.01
N CYS A 511 -1.82 -35.05 -9.96
CA CYS A 511 -0.74 -35.24 -8.98
C CYS A 511 -1.27 -35.71 -7.59
N THR A 512 -2.54 -36.12 -7.49
CA THR A 512 -3.12 -36.56 -6.20
C THR A 512 -2.40 -37.78 -5.64
N ASP A 513 -1.98 -38.72 -6.48
CA ASP A 513 -1.23 -39.91 -6.05
C ASP A 513 0.13 -39.55 -5.43
N LEU A 514 0.81 -38.55 -6.01
CA LEU A 514 2.05 -38.00 -5.45
C LEU A 514 1.79 -37.43 -4.06
N ALA A 515 0.78 -36.57 -3.92
CA ALA A 515 0.42 -35.98 -2.63
C ALA A 515 0.03 -37.05 -1.61
N PHE A 516 -0.77 -38.05 -2.00
CA PHE A 516 -1.15 -39.19 -1.16
C PHE A 516 0.07 -39.94 -0.61
N ASN A 517 1.04 -40.25 -1.47
CA ASN A 517 2.26 -40.95 -1.08
C ASN A 517 3.09 -40.13 -0.08
N VAL A 518 3.14 -38.81 -0.22
CA VAL A 518 3.86 -37.92 0.71
C VAL A 518 3.20 -37.88 2.08
N VAL A 519 1.86 -37.75 2.14
CA VAL A 519 1.12 -37.71 3.40
C VAL A 519 1.37 -38.96 4.25
N HIS A 520 1.44 -40.13 3.59
CA HIS A 520 1.64 -41.43 4.23
C HIS A 520 3.10 -41.81 4.47
N ASN A 521 4.05 -41.00 3.99
CA ASN A 521 5.47 -41.22 4.26
C ASN A 521 5.82 -40.70 5.66
N THR A 522 6.05 -41.61 6.61
CA THR A 522 6.41 -41.28 8.00
C THR A 522 7.78 -40.64 8.15
N GLU A 523 8.65 -40.77 7.15
CA GLU A 523 9.98 -40.16 7.13
C GLU A 523 9.98 -38.76 6.48
N ALA A 524 8.89 -38.36 5.83
CA ALA A 524 8.78 -37.05 5.20
C ALA A 524 8.63 -35.93 6.26
N PRO A 525 9.22 -34.75 6.03
CA PRO A 525 9.04 -33.59 6.92
C PRO A 525 7.56 -33.22 7.12
N ASP A 526 7.20 -32.78 8.33
CA ASP A 526 5.82 -32.42 8.65
C ASP A 526 5.24 -31.34 7.71
N VAL A 527 6.06 -30.37 7.30
CA VAL A 527 5.66 -29.32 6.36
C VAL A 527 5.23 -29.93 5.01
N GLU A 528 6.02 -30.86 4.46
CA GLU A 528 5.66 -31.55 3.20
C GLU A 528 4.36 -32.33 3.33
N ARG A 529 4.18 -33.04 4.45
CA ARG A 529 2.97 -33.84 4.71
C ARG A 529 1.72 -32.97 4.84
N VAL A 530 1.83 -31.81 5.51
CA VAL A 530 0.72 -30.85 5.65
C VAL A 530 0.36 -30.21 4.31
N THR A 531 1.34 -29.75 3.53
CA THR A 531 1.08 -29.18 2.20
C THR A 531 0.48 -30.22 1.25
N ALA A 532 1.01 -31.45 1.25
CA ALA A 532 0.48 -32.55 0.45
C ALA A 532 -0.97 -32.91 0.83
N TYR A 533 -1.31 -32.86 2.13
CA TYR A 533 -2.69 -33.08 2.60
C TYR A 533 -3.66 -32.02 2.02
N PHE A 534 -3.28 -30.75 2.04
CA PHE A 534 -4.08 -29.71 1.39
C PHE A 534 -4.16 -29.92 -0.13
N GLY A 535 -3.09 -30.41 -0.75
CA GLY A 535 -3.05 -30.76 -2.16
C GLY A 535 -4.02 -31.87 -2.58
N MET A 536 -4.37 -32.77 -1.66
CA MET A 536 -5.41 -33.78 -1.90
C MET A 536 -6.82 -33.23 -1.76
N ILE A 537 -7.05 -32.30 -0.82
CA ILE A 537 -8.41 -31.85 -0.46
C ILE A 537 -8.91 -30.74 -1.38
N ARG A 538 -8.05 -29.80 -1.76
CA ARG A 538 -8.45 -28.63 -2.53
C ARG A 538 -9.05 -28.97 -3.90
N PRO A 539 -8.53 -29.95 -4.66
CA PRO A 539 -9.17 -30.40 -5.89
C PRO A 539 -10.60 -30.93 -5.66
N ALA A 540 -10.83 -31.66 -4.56
CA ALA A 540 -12.12 -32.26 -4.24
C ALA A 540 -13.21 -31.26 -3.80
N ILE A 541 -12.83 -30.06 -3.37
CA ILE A 541 -13.77 -28.97 -3.02
C ILE A 541 -14.09 -28.08 -4.24
N SER A 542 -13.23 -28.09 -5.26
CA SER A 542 -13.37 -27.29 -6.48
C SER A 542 -14.13 -27.98 -7.62
N ALA A 543 -14.46 -29.26 -7.47
CA ALA A 543 -15.35 -30.05 -8.33
C ALA A 543 -16.76 -30.06 -7.72
#